data_AF-A0A7C6G3F7-F1
#
_entry.id   AF-A0A7C6G3F7-F1
#
_cell.length_a   1.000
_cell.length_b   1.000
_cell.length_c   1.000
_cell.angle_alpha   90.00
_cell.angle_beta   90.00
_cell.angle_gamma   90.00
#
_symmetry.space_group_name_H-M   'P 1'
#
loop_
_entity.id
_entity.type
_entity.pdbx_description
1 polymer ?
#
loop_
_entity_poly.entity_id
_entity_poly.type
_entity_poly.pdbx_seq_one_letter_code
_entity_poly.pdbx_strand_id
1 'polypeptide(L)'
;MLWIYRKMQEIRKFEERALLLFERNELRGSVHLYIGQEAVAATVCSHLRDTDYISSTHRGHGHCIAKGAELGPALAEMMGK
;
A
#
# COMPACT_ATOMS: atom_id res chain seq x y z
N MET A 1 -17.62 5.69 -4.44
CA MET A 1 -17.81 4.28 -4.01
C MET A 1 -16.94 3.30 -4.79
N LEU A 2 -17.07 3.18 -6.12
CA LEU A 2 -16.34 2.19 -6.90
C LEU A 2 -14.80 2.34 -6.85
N TRP A 3 -14.30 3.57 -6.86
CA TRP A 3 -12.86 3.84 -6.71
C TRP A 3 -12.32 3.35 -5.35
N ILE A 4 -13.03 3.65 -4.25
CA ILE A 4 -12.62 3.23 -2.89
C ILE A 4 -12.53 1.70 -2.84
N TYR A 5 -13.55 0.99 -3.34
CA TYR A 5 -13.53 -0.47 -3.39
C TYR A 5 -12.35 -1.02 -4.20
N ARG A 6 -12.12 -0.49 -5.41
CA ARG A 6 -10.97 -0.90 -6.24
C ARG A 6 -9.64 -0.64 -5.54
N LYS A 7 -9.50 0.53 -4.92
CA LYS A 7 -8.27 0.91 -4.23
C LYS A 7 -8.01 0.02 -3.01
N MET A 8 -9.05 -0.33 -2.25
CA MET A 8 -8.91 -1.32 -1.17
C MET A 8 -8.44 -2.69 -1.69
N GLN A 9 -8.95 -3.14 -2.84
CA GLN A 9 -8.52 -4.40 -3.46
C GLN A 9 -7.09 -4.35 -3.99
N GLU A 10 -6.66 -3.21 -4.56
CA GLU A 10 -5.26 -3.01 -4.97
C GLU A 10 -4.31 -3.08 -3.78
N ILE A 11 -4.62 -2.38 -2.70
CA ILE A 11 -3.85 -2.43 -1.45
C ILE A 11 -3.81 -3.87 -0.94
N ARG A 12 -4.96 -4.54 -0.81
CA ARG A 12 -5.01 -5.93 -0.34
C ARG A 12 -4.10 -6.85 -1.15
N LYS A 13 -4.20 -6.82 -2.48
CA LYS A 13 -3.42 -7.67 -3.37
C LYS A 13 -1.92 -7.36 -3.30
N PHE A 14 -1.56 -6.09 -3.18
CA PHE A 14 -0.18 -5.68 -2.98
C PHE A 14 0.39 -6.27 -1.69
N GLU A 15 -0.34 -6.13 -0.58
CA GLU A 15 0.08 -6.65 0.72
C GLU A 15 0.14 -8.18 0.76
N GLU A 16 -0.85 -8.88 0.19
CA GLU A 16 -0.83 -10.34 0.05
C GLU A 16 0.38 -10.80 -0.77
N ARG A 17 0.73 -10.08 -1.83
CA ARG A 17 1.93 -10.38 -2.63
C ARG A 17 3.21 -10.14 -1.83
N ALA A 18 3.29 -9.05 -1.09
CA ALA A 18 4.42 -8.75 -0.21
C ALA A 18 4.59 -9.83 0.87
N LEU A 19 3.49 -10.27 1.49
CA LEU A 19 3.48 -11.37 2.46
C LEU A 19 4.00 -12.68 1.83
N LEU A 20 3.48 -13.06 0.66
CA LEU A 20 3.95 -14.26 -0.04
C LEU A 20 5.44 -14.22 -0.36
N LEU A 21 5.98 -13.07 -0.76
CA LEU A 21 7.41 -12.89 -1.04
C LEU A 21 8.25 -12.96 0.25
N PHE A 22 7.73 -12.39 1.33
CA PHE A 22 8.37 -12.44 2.64
C PHE A 22 8.42 -13.87 3.19
N GLU A 23 7.32 -14.62 3.11
CA GLU A 23 7.25 -16.04 3.52
C GLU A 23 8.19 -16.92 2.71
N ARG A 24 8.46 -16.56 1.45
CA ARG A 24 9.44 -17.24 0.59
C ARG A 24 10.89 -16.79 0.81
N ASN A 25 11.13 -15.86 1.73
CA ASN A 25 12.44 -15.28 1.99
C ASN A 25 13.04 -14.55 0.76
N GLU A 26 12.19 -14.14 -0.20
CA GLU A 26 12.55 -13.35 -1.38
C GLU A 26 12.56 -11.85 -1.06
N LEU A 27 11.61 -11.40 -0.23
CA LEU A 27 11.60 -10.08 0.37
C LEU A 27 12.30 -10.13 1.72
N ARG A 28 13.32 -9.30 1.93
CA ARG A 28 14.16 -9.30 3.14
C ARG A 28 13.94 -8.04 3.96
N GLY A 29 14.19 -8.12 5.27
CA GLY A 29 14.02 -7.01 6.21
C GLY A 29 12.74 -7.15 7.03
N SER A 30 12.12 -6.03 7.38
CA SER A 30 10.83 -6.00 8.07
C SER A 30 9.73 -5.56 7.12
N VAL A 31 8.60 -6.27 7.13
CA VAL A 31 7.39 -5.88 6.39
C VAL A 31 6.24 -5.67 7.36
N HIS A 32 5.63 -4.49 7.32
CA HIS A 32 4.50 -4.14 8.18
C HIS A 32 3.24 -4.02 7.34
N LEU A 33 2.50 -5.13 7.28
CA LEU A 33 1.41 -5.28 6.32
C LEU A 33 0.25 -4.32 6.57
N TYR A 34 -0.37 -3.79 5.52
CA TYR A 34 -1.57 -2.94 5.63
C TYR A 34 -2.90 -3.73 5.65
N ILE A 35 -2.83 -5.07 5.66
CA ILE A 35 -3.99 -5.97 5.59
C ILE A 35 -4.99 -5.66 6.72
N GLY A 36 -6.24 -5.41 6.35
CA GLY A 36 -7.35 -5.11 7.25
C GLY A 36 -7.55 -3.63 7.56
N GLN A 37 -6.66 -2.74 7.09
CA GLN A 37 -6.77 -1.29 7.27
C GLN A 37 -7.07 -0.54 5.97
N GLU A 38 -7.33 -1.23 4.86
CA GLU A 38 -7.40 -0.64 3.52
C GLU A 38 -8.44 0.48 3.40
N ALA A 39 -9.54 0.34 4.13
CA ALA A 39 -10.60 1.35 4.16
C ALA A 39 -10.11 2.70 4.68
N VAL A 40 -9.12 2.73 5.59
CA VAL A 40 -8.53 3.96 6.13
C VAL A 40 -7.83 4.71 5.01
N ALA A 41 -6.82 4.11 4.38
CA ALA A 41 -6.08 4.73 3.29
C ALA A 41 -6.97 5.09 2.10
N ALA A 42 -7.81 4.16 1.63
CA ALA A 42 -8.66 4.41 0.48
C ALA A 42 -9.67 5.54 0.76
N THR A 43 -10.35 5.53 1.90
CA THR A 43 -11.37 6.55 2.17
C THR A 43 -10.73 7.93 2.39
N VAL A 44 -9.68 8.02 3.21
CA VAL A 44 -8.99 9.29 3.47
C VAL A 44 -8.48 9.88 2.16
N CYS A 45 -7.71 9.13 1.37
CA CYS A 45 -7.15 9.63 0.12
C CYS A 45 -8.20 9.97 -0.94
N SER A 46 -9.39 9.36 -0.92
CA SER A 46 -10.48 9.75 -1.84
C SER A 46 -11.04 11.16 -1.61
N HIS A 47 -10.76 11.77 -0.46
CA HIS A 47 -11.20 13.12 -0.10
C HIS A 47 -10.06 14.16 -0.10
N LEU A 48 -8.82 13.72 -0.34
CA LEU A 48 -7.67 14.61 -0.45
C LEU A 48 -7.53 15.11 -1.88
N ARG A 49 -7.06 16.35 -2.04
CA ARG A 49 -6.56 16.85 -3.32
C ARG A 49 -5.14 16.32 -3.54
N ASP A 50 -4.68 16.34 -4.78
CA ASP A 50 -3.32 15.94 -5.11
C ASP A 50 -2.28 16.78 -4.38
N THR A 51 -2.57 18.07 -4.16
CA THR A 51 -1.71 19.02 -3.43
C THR A 51 -1.69 18.83 -1.92
N ASP A 52 -2.59 18.02 -1.36
CA ASP A 52 -2.64 17.78 0.09
C ASP A 52 -1.60 16.73 0.49
N TYR A 53 -0.90 16.98 1.60
CA TYR A 53 0.13 16.10 2.14
C TYR A 53 -0.47 15.05 3.09
N ILE A 54 0.17 13.88 3.14
CA ILE A 54 -0.09 12.83 4.12
C ILE A 54 1.24 12.30 4.63
N SER A 55 1.27 11.91 5.90
CA SER A 55 2.41 11.21 6.51
C SER A 55 1.95 9.89 7.13
N SER A 56 2.87 8.97 7.36
CA SER A 56 2.62 7.63 7.90
C SER A 56 3.78 7.17 8.74
N THR A 57 3.54 6.13 9.55
CA THR A 57 4.59 5.41 10.28
C THR A 57 5.14 4.26 9.44
N HIS A 58 5.75 3.26 10.06
CA HIS A 58 6.28 2.06 9.41
C HIS A 58 5.23 1.20 8.68
N ARG A 59 3.92 1.46 8.86
CA ARG A 59 2.80 0.78 8.18
C ARG A 59 2.17 1.69 7.12
N GLY A 60 2.99 2.21 6.22
CA GLY A 60 2.60 3.29 5.30
C GLY A 60 2.14 2.85 3.90
N HIS A 61 2.30 1.58 3.53
CA HIS A 61 2.09 1.12 2.15
C HIS A 61 0.70 1.48 1.59
N GLY A 62 -0.36 1.24 2.37
CA GLY A 62 -1.73 1.57 1.96
C GLY A 62 -1.91 3.04 1.63
N HIS A 63 -1.35 3.95 2.45
CA HIS A 63 -1.38 5.38 2.18
C HIS A 63 -0.55 5.75 0.95
N CYS A 64 0.63 5.16 0.78
CA CYS A 64 1.49 5.39 -0.39
C CYS A 64 0.75 5.02 -1.70
N ILE A 65 0.15 3.83 -1.75
CA ILE A 65 -0.62 3.32 -2.89
C ILE A 65 -1.90 4.15 -3.13
N ALA A 66 -2.62 4.49 -2.06
CA ALA A 66 -3.84 5.30 -2.15
C ALA A 66 -3.57 6.75 -2.59
N LYS A 67 -2.39 7.29 -2.26
CA LYS A 67 -1.93 8.61 -2.68
C LYS A 67 -1.33 8.64 -4.10
N GLY A 68 -1.31 7.51 -4.79
CA GLY A 68 -1.00 7.44 -6.22
C GLY A 68 0.32 6.78 -6.57
N ALA A 69 1.03 6.15 -5.63
CA ALA A 69 2.20 5.36 -5.96
C ALA A 69 1.82 4.18 -6.89
N GLU A 70 2.65 3.96 -7.90
CA GLU A 70 2.50 2.82 -8.80
C GLU A 70 2.93 1.53 -8.11
N LEU A 71 2.15 0.46 -8.26
CA LEU A 71 2.37 -0.81 -7.55
C LEU A 71 3.71 -1.47 -7.89
N GLY A 72 4.15 -1.36 -9.15
CA GLY A 72 5.41 -1.94 -9.62
C GLY A 72 6.63 -1.31 -8.94
N PRO A 73 6.83 0.01 -9.08
CA PRO A 73 7.87 0.75 -8.37
C PRO A 73 7.80 0.61 -6.85
N ALA A 74 6.60 0.62 -6.26
CA ALA A 74 6.44 0.42 -4.82
C ALA A 74 6.95 -0.97 -4.37
N LEU A 75 6.66 -2.02 -5.14
CA LEU A 75 7.18 -3.36 -4.84
C LEU A 75 8.67 -3.48 -5.12
N ALA A 76 9.18 -2.80 -6.15
CA ALA A 76 10.60 -2.77 -6.48
C ALA A 76 11.43 -2.16 -5.34
N GLU A 77 10.96 -1.06 -4.75
CA GLU A 77 11.59 -0.42 -3.59
C GLU A 77 11.70 -1.39 -2.41
N MET A 78 10.61 -2.10 -2.08
CA MET A 78 10.61 -3.13 -1.03
C MET A 78 11.54 -4.31 -1.33
N MET A 79 11.77 -4.59 -2.62
CA MET A 79 12.70 -5.62 -3.10
C MET A 79 14.15 -5.12 -3.21
N GLY A 80 14.42 -3.85 -2.87
CA GLY A 80 15.74 -3.23 -2.97
C GLY A 80 16.21 -3.02 -4.42
N LYS A 81 15.28 -2.68 -5.33
CA LYS A 81 15.54 -2.49 -6.76
C LYS A 81 15.12 -1.10 -7.25
#